data_AF-A0A6G6X2K0-F1
#
_entry.id   AF-A0A6G6X2K0-F1
#
_cell.length_a   1.000
_cell.length_b   1.000
_cell.length_c   1.000
_cell.angle_alpha   90.00
_cell.angle_beta   90.00
_cell.angle_gamma   90.00
#
_symmetry.space_group_name_H-M   'P 1'
#
loop_
_entity.id
_entity.type
_entity.pdbx_description
1 polymer ?
#
loop_
_entity_poly.entity_id
_entity_poly.type
_entity_poly.pdbx_seq_one_letter_code
_entity_poly.pdbx_strand_id
1 'polypeptide(L)' 'MRRLKEGRVFFLDGKTVITCKVRDVSATGARLRVGESFLIPLNFLVTIPGEMDQRPAERVWVRGDEVGIRFKI' A
#
# COMPACT_ATOMS: atom_id res chain seq x y z
N MET A 1 -15.10 -15.97 8.16
CA MET A 1 -13.97 -16.17 7.23
C MET A 1 -13.38 -14.79 6.87
N ARG A 2 -12.23 -14.39 7.44
CA ARG A 2 -11.61 -13.08 7.16
C ARG A 2 -10.82 -13.20 5.84
N ARG A 3 -11.40 -12.74 4.73
CA ARG A 3 -10.71 -12.72 3.43
C ARG A 3 -9.56 -11.72 3.50
N LEU A 4 -8.34 -12.18 3.22
CA LEU A 4 -7.18 -11.31 3.05
C LEU A 4 -7.35 -10.54 1.74
N LYS A 5 -7.29 -9.21 1.80
CA LYS A 5 -7.37 -8.36 0.60
C LYS A 5 -5.98 -8.24 -0.02
N GLU A 6 -5.90 -8.33 -1.35
CA GLU A 6 -4.69 -7.99 -2.09
C GLU A 6 -4.65 -6.49 -2.33
N GLY A 7 -3.46 -5.90 -2.37
CA GLY A 7 -3.21 -4.51 -2.74
C GLY A 7 -2.07 -4.43 -3.74
N ARG A 8 -2.01 -3.36 -4.53
CA ARG A 8 -0.90 -3.12 -5.45
C ARG A 8 -0.34 -1.72 -5.23
N VAL A 9 0.98 -1.65 -5.11
CA VAL A 9 1.74 -0.41 -4.96
C VAL A 9 2.44 -0.13 -6.28
N PHE A 10 2.19 1.04 -6.86
CA PHE A 10 2.73 1.51 -8.12
C PHE A 10 3.71 2.66 -7.87
N PHE A 11 4.92 2.55 -8.40
CA PHE A 11 5.93 3.59 -8.29
C PHE A 11 6.81 3.63 -9.54
N LEU A 12 7.64 4.67 -9.65
CA LEU A 12 8.52 4.89 -10.81
C LEU A 12 7.70 5.13 -12.11
N ASP A 13 6.85 6.17 -12.10
CA ASP A 13 5.92 6.53 -13.19
C ASP A 13 4.98 5.39 -13.62
N GLY A 14 4.57 4.54 -12.67
CA GLY A 14 3.65 3.41 -12.92
C GLY A 14 4.31 2.20 -13.57
N LYS A 15 5.63 2.21 -13.77
CA LYS A 15 6.36 1.09 -14.40
C LYS A 15 6.74 -0.03 -13.45
N THR A 16 6.70 0.21 -12.13
CA THR A 16 6.97 -0.82 -11.13
C THR A 16 5.72 -1.08 -10.30
N VAL A 17 5.35 -2.35 -10.20
CA VAL A 17 4.20 -2.83 -9.42
C VAL A 17 4.68 -3.81 -8.36
N ILE A 18 4.52 -3.47 -7.10
CA ILE A 18 4.68 -4.40 -5.98
C ILE A 18 3.31 -4.91 -5.55
N THR A 19 3.15 -6.22 -5.50
CA THR A 19 1.99 -6.85 -4.89
C THR A 19 2.16 -6.89 -3.37
N CYS A 20 1.09 -6.57 -2.65
CA CYS A 20 1.07 -6.56 -1.19
C CYS A 20 -0.22 -7.15 -0.67
N LYS A 21 -0.23 -7.53 0.61
CA LYS A 21 -1.45 -7.91 1.33
C LYS A 21 -1.91 -6.74 2.16
N VAL A 22 -3.17 -6.34 2.01
CA VAL A 22 -3.77 -5.29 2.82
C VAL A 22 -4.29 -5.94 4.10
N ARG A 23 -3.74 -5.52 5.25
CA ARG A 23 -4.10 -6.04 6.57
C ARG A 23 -5.31 -5.33 7.15
N ASP A 24 -5.29 -4.01 7.07
CA ASP A 24 -6.34 -3.11 7.57
C ASP A 24 -6.40 -1.84 6.70
N VAL A 25 -7.59 -1.28 6.55
CA VAL A 25 -7.84 -0.02 5.82
C VAL A 25 -8.67 0.90 6.72
N SER A 26 -8.33 2.17 6.75
CA SER A 26 -9.10 3.24 7.37
C SER A 26 -9.43 4.32 6.34
N ALA A 27 -10.18 5.36 6.74
CA ALA A 27 -10.46 6.49 5.87
C ALA A 27 -9.19 7.28 5.47
N THR A 28 -8.13 7.24 6.29
CA THR A 28 -6.92 8.06 6.13
C THR A 28 -5.69 7.28 5.68
N GLY A 29 -5.74 5.94 5.69
CA GLY A 29 -4.58 5.13 5.35
C GLY A 29 -4.85 3.64 5.37
N ALA A 30 -3.77 2.87 5.24
CA ALA A 30 -3.83 1.42 5.30
C ALA A 30 -2.55 0.83 5.92
N ARG A 31 -2.68 -0.39 6.42
CA ARG A 31 -1.55 -1.23 6.80
C ARG A 31 -1.36 -2.31 5.74
N LEU A 32 -0.18 -2.31 5.13
CA LEU A 32 0.22 -3.26 4.11
C LEU A 32 1.24 -4.24 4.68
N ARG A 33 1.23 -5.47 4.16
CA ARG A 33 2.30 -6.44 4.34
C ARG A 33 2.95 -6.69 3.00
N VAL A 34 4.25 -6.40 2.90
CA VAL A 34 5.05 -6.38 1.69
C VAL A 34 6.31 -7.20 1.94
N GLY A 35 6.63 -8.16 1.07
CA GLY A 35 7.85 -8.98 1.23
C GLY A 35 9.12 -8.14 1.20
N GLU A 36 9.12 -7.07 0.41
CA GLU A 36 10.25 -6.14 0.23
C GLU A 36 9.86 -4.72 0.65
N SER A 37 9.47 -4.56 1.92
CA SER A 37 8.99 -3.29 2.50
C SER A 37 9.96 -2.11 2.33
N PHE A 38 11.26 -2.38 2.29
CA PHE A 38 12.32 -1.39 2.07
C PHE A 38 12.32 -0.78 0.66
N LEU A 39 11.79 -1.51 -0.34
CA LEU A 39 11.67 -1.02 -1.72
C LEU A 39 10.52 -0.03 -1.92
N ILE A 40 9.58 0.05 -0.97
CA ILE A 40 8.46 0.99 -1.06
C ILE A 40 9.00 2.41 -0.89
N PRO A 41 8.87 3.30 -1.89
CA PRO A 41 9.36 4.67 -1.77
C PRO A 41 8.52 5.48 -0.76
N LEU A 42 9.00 6.67 -0.41
CA LEU A 42 8.26 7.56 0.50
C LEU A 42 6.92 7.99 -0.08
N ASN A 43 6.83 8.22 -1.40
CA ASN A 43 5.62 8.64 -2.10
C ASN A 43 5.37 7.70 -3.28
N PHE A 44 4.14 7.23 -3.44
CA PHE A 44 3.75 6.29 -4.49
C PHE A 44 2.25 6.35 -4.75
N LEU A 45 1.80 5.64 -5.77
CA LEU A 45 0.38 5.41 -6.02
C LEU A 45 0.00 4.03 -5.49
N VAL A 46 -1.16 3.90 -4.86
CA VAL A 46 -1.66 2.64 -4.32
C VAL A 46 -3.05 2.36 -4.88
N THR A 47 -3.34 1.11 -5.20
CA THR A 47 -4.70 0.66 -5.50
C THR A 47 -5.06 -0.50 -4.57
N ILE A 48 -6.31 -0.51 -4.10
CA ILE A 48 -6.84 -1.59 -3.27
C ILE A 48 -8.12 -2.09 -3.96
N PRO A 49 -8.03 -3.18 -4.75
CA PRO A 49 -9.16 -3.72 -5.50
C PRO A 49 -10.40 -3.93 -4.62
N GLY A 50 -11.53 -3.37 -5.06
CA GLY A 50 -12.81 -3.43 -4.35
C GLY A 50 -12.98 -2.44 -3.19
N GLU A 51 -11.96 -1.65 -2.86
CA GLU A 51 -12.03 -0.61 -1.83
C GLU A 51 -11.79 0.79 -2.39
N MET A 52 -10.74 0.95 -3.22
CA MET A 52 -10.41 2.21 -3.86
C MET A 52 -9.65 2.02 -5.16
N ASP A 53 -9.90 2.94 -6.08
CA ASP A 53 -9.07 3.14 -7.26
C ASP A 53 -7.69 3.70 -6.87
N GLN A 54 -6.83 3.87 -7.87
CA GLN A 54 -5.47 4.34 -7.69
C GLN A 54 -5.43 5.73 -7.04
N ARG A 55 -4.79 5.84 -5.87
CA ARG A 55 -4.63 7.10 -5.12
C ARG A 55 -3.18 7.36 -4.73
N PRO A 56 -2.75 8.63 -4.66
CA PRO A 56 -1.45 8.96 -4.07
C PRO A 56 -1.42 8.65 -2.58
N ALA A 57 -0.30 8.09 -2.14
CA ALA A 57 -0.05 7.75 -0.76
C ALA A 57 1.40 8.03 -0.38
N GLU A 58 1.64 8.13 0.93
CA GLU A 58 2.98 8.19 1.49
C GLU A 58 3.21 7.09 2.52
N ARG A 59 4.45 6.65 2.61
CA ARG A 59 4.92 5.73 3.64
C ARG A 59 5.12 6.49 4.95
N VAL A 60 4.42 6.09 6.01
CA VAL A 60 4.52 6.72 7.34
C VAL A 60 5.48 5.97 8.25
N TRP A 61 5.47 4.64 8.18
CA TRP A 61 6.36 3.79 8.99
C TRP A 61 6.62 2.45 8.30
N VAL A 62 7.72 1.80 8.68
CA VAL A 62 8.07 0.44 8.27
C VAL A 62 8.47 -0.35 9.53
N ARG A 63 7.92 -1.56 9.68
CA ARG A 63 8.25 -2.49 10.77
C ARG A 63 8.32 -3.91 10.20
N GLY A 64 9.54 -4.39 9.93
CA GLY A 64 9.73 -5.68 9.26
C GLY A 64 9.08 -5.69 7.88
N ASP A 65 8.17 -6.62 7.63
CA ASP A 65 7.40 -6.73 6.39
C ASP A 65 6.09 -5.93 6.42
N GLU A 66 5.81 -5.17 7.49
CA GLU A 66 4.65 -4.29 7.58
C GLU A 66 5.01 -2.84 7.22
N VAL A 67 4.13 -2.21 6.46
CA VAL A 67 4.24 -0.82 6.03
C VAL A 67 2.94 -0.09 6.33
N GLY A 68 3.05 1.03 7.05
CA GLY A 68 1.95 1.95 7.26
C GLY A 68 1.95 3.04 6.21
N ILE A 69 0.79 3.28 5.61
CA ILE A 69 0.64 4.28 4.55
C ILE A 69 -0.46 5.27 4.91
N ARG A 70 -0.29 6.52 4.48
CA ARG A 70 -1.31 7.57 4.56
C ARG A 70 -1.74 7.95 3.16
N PHE A 71 -3.05 8.00 2.92
CA PHE A 71 -3.60 8.48 1.67
C PHE A 71 -3.47 10.00 1.60
N LYS A 72 -3.09 10.52 0.43
CA LYS A 72 -3.11 11.95 0.16
C LYS A 72 -4.43 12.33 -0.50
N ILE A 73 -4.88 13.55 -0.19
CA ILE A 73 -6.08 14.17 -0.73
C ILE A 73 -5.76 14.72 -2.12
#